data_AF-A0A3N5G6B0-F1
#
_entry.id   AF-A0A3N5G6B0-F1
#
_cell.length_a   1.000
_cell.length_b   1.000
_cell.length_c   1.000
_cell.angle_alpha   90.00
_cell.angle_beta   90.00
_cell.angle_gamma   90.00
#
_symmetry.space_group_name_H-M   'P 1'
#
loop_
_entity.id
_entity.type
_entity.pdbx_description
1 polymer ?
#
loop_
_entity_poly.entity_id
_entity_poly.type
_entity_poly.pdbx_seq_one_letter_code
_entity_poly.pdbx_strand_id
1 'polypeptide(L)'
;VFPRLQERIAPLLDDGRLWRVQLDTYEREVERYGGPEGMELAERLFHVDSEAIVAILDMLEGDEGADFRWRLTLRGIDMLLHDLGLAGSEKQTVLRRMRESFTAEFGGGKGLRLQLDQRLREERRSLFPLLDPAGDRESELAPALEILHQRSARWAPLIAELKRLEGAGRLTQTIAEMAPSYVHMFVNRMIRAAARAHELVLYDFLFQLLEQRAARARKGALTPALSQREREQESD
;
A
#
# COMPACT_ATOMS: atom_id res chain seq x y z
N VAL A 1 4.11 18.81 -27.06
CA VAL A 1 3.71 18.65 -25.63
C VAL A 1 4.17 19.84 -24.80
N PHE A 2 5.47 20.18 -24.80
CA PHE A 2 6.03 21.23 -23.94
C PHE A 2 5.37 22.63 -24.02
N PRO A 3 5.04 23.19 -25.20
CA PRO A 3 4.37 24.49 -25.27
C PRO A 3 2.99 24.49 -24.58
N ARG A 4 2.20 23.42 -24.78
CA ARG A 4 0.90 23.25 -24.12
C ARG A 4 1.04 23.09 -22.60
N LEU A 5 2.12 22.47 -22.14
CA LEU A 5 2.40 22.36 -20.70
C LEU A 5 2.72 23.74 -20.11
N GLN A 6 3.55 24.53 -20.77
CA GLN A 6 3.87 25.89 -20.35
C GLN A 6 2.62 26.77 -20.26
N GLU A 7 1.75 26.74 -21.28
CA GLU A 7 0.48 27.47 -21.27
C GLU A 7 -0.41 27.09 -20.08
N ARG A 8 -0.42 25.81 -19.68
CA ARG A 8 -1.27 25.31 -18.59
C ARG A 8 -0.71 25.62 -17.20
N ILE A 9 0.61 25.69 -17.03
CA ILE A 9 1.25 25.95 -15.73
C ILE A 9 1.53 27.42 -15.49
N ALA A 10 1.53 28.28 -16.52
CA ALA A 10 1.78 29.71 -16.38
C ALA A 10 0.87 30.38 -15.34
N PRO A 11 -0.46 30.15 -15.30
CA PRO A 11 -1.30 30.74 -14.25
C PRO A 11 -0.91 30.32 -12.83
N LEU A 12 -0.39 29.09 -12.66
CA LEU A 12 0.05 28.57 -11.36
C LEU A 12 1.36 29.22 -10.89
N LEU A 13 2.21 29.62 -11.84
CA LEU A 13 3.43 30.39 -11.54
C LEU A 13 3.06 31.84 -11.19
N ASP A 14 2.13 32.43 -11.95
CA ASP A 14 1.71 33.83 -11.78
C ASP A 14 1.03 34.07 -10.42
N ASP A 15 0.22 33.11 -9.93
CA ASP A 15 -0.46 33.19 -8.63
C ASP A 15 0.31 32.56 -7.46
N GLY A 16 1.52 32.05 -7.71
CA GLY A 16 2.43 31.54 -6.69
C GLY A 16 2.13 30.13 -6.18
N ARG A 17 1.16 29.41 -6.75
CA ARG A 17 0.94 27.98 -6.46
C ARG A 17 2.10 27.09 -6.92
N LEU A 18 2.85 27.52 -7.93
CA LEU A 18 4.13 26.96 -8.33
C LEU A 18 5.22 28.03 -8.18
N TRP A 19 6.35 27.65 -7.59
CA TRP A 19 7.51 28.54 -7.44
C TRP A 19 8.46 28.49 -8.66
N ARG A 20 8.75 27.29 -9.18
CA ARG A 20 9.71 27.07 -10.26
C ARG A 20 9.44 25.76 -10.99
N VAL A 21 9.70 25.74 -12.29
CA VAL A 21 9.66 24.54 -13.14
C VAL A 21 11.03 24.34 -13.75
N GLN A 22 11.58 23.13 -13.63
CA GLN A 22 12.87 22.73 -14.19
C GLN A 22 12.68 21.48 -15.05
N LEU A 23 13.35 21.45 -16.21
CA LEU A 23 13.51 20.23 -16.98
C LEU A 23 14.78 19.55 -16.53
N ASP A 24 14.72 18.25 -16.32
CA ASP A 24 15.84 17.46 -15.84
C ASP A 24 15.89 16.10 -16.54
N THR A 25 16.99 15.39 -16.32
CA THR A 25 17.20 14.04 -16.84
C THR A 25 16.48 13.04 -15.95
N TYR A 26 15.65 12.20 -16.55
CA TYR A 26 15.05 11.08 -15.85
C TYR A 26 15.99 9.86 -15.89
N GLU A 27 16.60 9.54 -14.76
CA GLU A 27 17.41 8.32 -14.58
C GLU A 27 16.51 7.19 -14.08
N ARG A 28 16.37 6.13 -14.89
CA ARG A 28 15.55 4.96 -14.55
C ARG A 28 16.29 4.07 -13.55
N GLU A 29 15.62 3.69 -12.47
CA GLU A 29 16.13 2.70 -11.49
C GLU A 29 15.87 1.26 -11.99
N VAL A 30 16.42 0.91 -13.15
CA VAL A 30 16.11 -0.33 -13.89
C VAL A 30 16.30 -1.58 -13.02
N GLU A 31 17.39 -1.63 -12.27
CA GLU A 31 17.73 -2.74 -11.40
C GLU A 31 16.68 -2.91 -10.31
N ARG A 32 16.20 -1.80 -9.73
CA ARG A 32 15.22 -1.77 -8.64
C ARG A 32 13.86 -2.35 -9.04
N TYR A 33 13.50 -2.23 -10.31
CA TYR A 33 12.20 -2.67 -10.84
C TYR A 33 12.30 -3.91 -11.73
N GLY A 34 13.28 -4.77 -11.49
CA GLY A 34 13.31 -6.11 -12.10
C GLY A 34 13.92 -6.14 -13.50
N GLY A 35 14.80 -5.19 -13.82
CA GLY A 35 15.50 -5.14 -15.10
C GLY A 35 14.69 -4.39 -16.17
N PRO A 36 15.17 -4.37 -17.44
CA PRO A 36 14.56 -3.55 -18.49
C PRO A 36 13.07 -3.82 -18.69
N GLU A 37 12.66 -5.09 -18.71
CA GLU A 37 11.26 -5.49 -18.92
C GLU A 37 10.36 -5.21 -17.70
N GLY A 38 10.91 -5.42 -16.50
CA GLY A 38 10.21 -5.09 -15.27
C GLY A 38 10.00 -3.57 -15.13
N MET A 39 11.00 -2.76 -15.52
CA MET A 39 10.93 -1.30 -15.48
C MET A 39 9.85 -0.75 -16.43
N GLU A 40 9.68 -1.30 -17.62
CA GLU A 40 8.60 -0.92 -18.55
C GLU A 40 7.21 -1.18 -17.96
N LEU A 41 7.03 -2.31 -17.26
CA LEU A 41 5.79 -2.60 -16.54
C LEU A 41 5.62 -1.67 -15.34
N ALA A 42 6.70 -1.37 -14.60
CA ALA A 42 6.68 -0.47 -13.46
C ALA A 42 6.18 0.93 -13.86
N GLU A 43 6.65 1.49 -14.98
CA GLU A 43 6.19 2.78 -15.50
C GLU A 43 4.68 2.78 -15.81
N ARG A 44 4.16 1.69 -16.38
CA ARG A 44 2.73 1.53 -16.66
C ARG A 44 1.91 1.40 -15.38
N LEU A 45 2.40 0.64 -14.39
CA LEU A 45 1.79 0.53 -13.07
C LEU A 45 1.76 1.89 -12.37
N PHE A 46 2.86 2.64 -12.40
CA PHE A 46 2.97 3.99 -11.84
C PHE A 46 2.06 5.00 -12.52
N HIS A 47 1.87 4.90 -13.83
CA HIS A 47 0.92 5.74 -14.53
C HIS A 47 -0.51 5.49 -14.02
N VAL A 48 -0.95 4.23 -13.99
CA VAL A 48 -2.29 3.85 -13.49
C VAL A 48 -2.47 4.25 -12.02
N ASP A 49 -1.45 4.05 -11.20
CA ASP A 49 -1.47 4.44 -9.78
C ASP A 49 -1.54 5.95 -9.61
N SER A 50 -0.82 6.72 -10.44
CA SER A 50 -0.85 8.19 -10.40
C SER A 50 -2.22 8.74 -10.77
N GLU A 51 -2.89 8.19 -11.79
CA GLU A 51 -4.26 8.61 -12.15
C GLU A 51 -5.26 8.33 -11.04
N ALA A 52 -5.17 7.15 -10.41
CA ALA A 52 -6.02 6.80 -9.28
C ALA A 52 -5.80 7.75 -8.10
N ILE A 53 -4.54 8.08 -7.81
CA ILE A 53 -4.22 8.98 -6.70
C ILE A 53 -4.71 10.39 -6.98
N VAL A 54 -4.51 10.94 -8.18
CA VAL A 54 -5.07 12.28 -8.51
C VAL A 54 -6.58 12.32 -8.28
N ALA A 55 -7.31 11.31 -8.76
CA ALA A 55 -8.75 11.22 -8.55
C ALA A 55 -9.14 11.12 -7.07
N ILE A 56 -8.34 10.42 -6.25
CA ILE A 56 -8.52 10.36 -4.79
C ILE A 56 -8.23 11.71 -4.14
N LEU A 57 -7.15 12.39 -4.54
CA LEU A 57 -6.72 13.65 -3.93
C LEU A 57 -7.73 14.77 -4.13
N ASP A 58 -8.44 14.77 -5.27
CA ASP A 58 -9.53 15.71 -5.56
C ASP A 58 -10.72 15.57 -4.58
N MET A 59 -10.79 14.45 -3.84
CA MET A 59 -11.85 14.19 -2.84
C MET A 59 -11.43 14.56 -1.42
N LEU A 60 -10.15 14.89 -1.19
CA LEU A 60 -9.58 15.03 0.14
C LEU A 60 -9.25 16.49 0.47
N GLU A 61 -10.20 17.17 1.10
CA GLU A 61 -10.05 18.57 1.54
C GLU A 61 -9.97 18.70 3.08
N GLY A 62 -9.28 19.76 3.55
CA GLY A 62 -9.20 20.11 4.97
C GLY A 62 -8.48 19.08 5.87
N ASP A 63 -8.68 19.21 7.18
CA ASP A 63 -8.10 18.33 8.19
C ASP A 63 -8.75 16.94 8.21
N GLU A 64 -10.05 16.85 7.92
CA GLU A 64 -10.74 15.57 7.70
C GLU A 64 -10.07 14.81 6.55
N GLY A 65 -9.75 15.49 5.45
CA GLY A 65 -8.99 14.92 4.34
C GLY A 65 -7.62 14.35 4.75
N ALA A 66 -6.99 14.83 5.83
CA ALA A 66 -5.71 14.29 6.30
C ALA A 66 -5.85 12.94 7.03
N ASP A 67 -6.87 12.77 7.87
CA ASP A 67 -7.15 11.47 8.52
C ASP A 67 -7.63 10.44 7.50
N PHE A 68 -8.53 10.85 6.59
CA PHE A 68 -8.99 10.02 5.47
C PHE A 68 -7.82 9.54 4.60
N ARG A 69 -6.91 10.44 4.23
CA ARG A 69 -5.70 10.14 3.45
C ARG A 69 -4.85 9.06 4.11
N TRP A 70 -4.63 9.17 5.42
CA TRP A 70 -3.84 8.19 6.18
C TRP A 70 -4.50 6.81 6.20
N ARG A 71 -5.78 6.73 6.55
CA ARG A 71 -6.57 5.48 6.59
C ARG A 71 -6.61 4.81 5.21
N LEU A 72 -6.85 5.61 4.17
CA LEU A 72 -6.86 5.16 2.79
C LEU A 72 -5.48 4.71 2.33
N THR A 73 -4.40 5.35 2.80
CA THR A 73 -3.04 4.89 2.51
C THR A 73 -2.79 3.51 3.12
N LEU A 74 -3.15 3.30 4.39
CA LEU A 74 -3.00 1.99 5.03
C LEU A 74 -3.77 0.89 4.27
N ARG A 75 -5.03 1.16 3.90
CA ARG A 75 -5.84 0.24 3.10
C ARG A 75 -5.26 0.03 1.71
N GLY A 76 -4.81 1.09 1.06
CA GLY A 76 -4.21 1.05 -0.28
C GLY A 76 -2.92 0.23 -0.33
N ILE A 77 -2.09 0.23 0.73
CA ILE A 77 -0.92 -0.65 0.85
C ILE A 77 -1.36 -2.11 0.90
N ASP A 78 -2.36 -2.46 1.71
CA ASP A 78 -2.87 -3.83 1.82
C ASP A 78 -3.42 -4.35 0.48
N MET A 79 -4.18 -3.51 -0.23
CA MET A 79 -4.70 -3.79 -1.57
C MET A 79 -3.57 -3.93 -2.59
N LEU A 80 -2.61 -3.00 -2.61
CA LEU A 80 -1.46 -3.05 -3.53
C LEU A 80 -0.64 -4.32 -3.36
N LEU A 81 -0.35 -4.72 -2.12
CA LEU A 81 0.37 -5.98 -1.85
C LEU A 81 -0.45 -7.19 -2.31
N HIS A 82 -1.77 -7.16 -2.14
CA HIS A 82 -2.64 -8.20 -2.67
C HIS A 82 -2.63 -8.24 -4.21
N ASP A 83 -2.69 -7.09 -4.87
CA ASP A 83 -2.66 -6.95 -6.32
C ASP A 83 -1.39 -7.54 -6.93
N LEU A 84 -0.23 -7.32 -6.27
CA LEU A 84 1.05 -7.94 -6.64
C LEU A 84 1.04 -9.47 -6.50
N GLY A 85 0.00 -10.05 -5.88
CA GLY A 85 -0.12 -11.48 -5.61
C GLY A 85 0.42 -11.90 -4.25
N LEU A 86 0.85 -10.97 -3.40
CA LEU A 86 1.35 -11.29 -2.07
C LEU A 86 0.17 -11.47 -1.12
N ALA A 87 -0.03 -12.69 -0.64
CA ALA A 87 -1.10 -13.04 0.29
C ALA A 87 -0.57 -13.85 1.48
N GLY A 88 -1.37 -13.90 2.55
CA GLY A 88 -1.05 -14.73 3.72
C GLY A 88 0.36 -14.47 4.30
N SER A 89 1.16 -15.53 4.37
CA SER A 89 2.51 -15.51 4.96
C SER A 89 3.54 -14.73 4.13
N GLU A 90 3.37 -14.65 2.80
CA GLU A 90 4.29 -13.90 1.94
C GLU A 90 4.14 -12.41 2.19
N LYS A 91 2.89 -11.92 2.22
CA LYS A 91 2.56 -10.54 2.58
C LYS A 91 3.15 -10.16 3.95
N GLN A 92 3.01 -11.05 4.93
CA GLN A 92 3.58 -10.84 6.27
C GLN A 92 5.10 -10.79 6.28
N THR A 93 5.76 -11.64 5.46
CA THR A 93 7.22 -11.63 5.33
C THR A 93 7.73 -10.33 4.73
N VAL A 94 7.08 -9.84 3.67
CA VAL A 94 7.45 -8.56 3.03
C VAL A 94 7.23 -7.39 4.01
N LEU A 95 6.07 -7.31 4.66
CA LEU A 95 5.80 -6.25 5.65
C LEU A 95 6.74 -6.30 6.84
N ARG A 96 7.13 -7.49 7.31
CA ARG A 96 8.12 -7.64 8.38
C ARG A 96 9.47 -7.04 7.97
N ARG A 97 9.95 -7.37 6.77
CA ARG A 97 11.21 -6.82 6.23
C ARG A 97 11.15 -5.29 6.10
N MET A 98 10.05 -4.76 5.57
CA MET A 98 9.83 -3.32 5.46
C MET A 98 9.86 -2.65 6.84
N ARG A 99 9.12 -3.20 7.80
CA ARG A 99 9.09 -2.72 9.18
C ARG A 99 10.49 -2.72 9.82
N GLU A 100 11.24 -3.82 9.69
CA GLU A 100 12.57 -3.99 10.29
C GLU A 100 13.59 -3.02 9.68
N SER A 101 13.61 -2.89 8.35
CA SER A 101 14.47 -1.93 7.64
C SER A 101 14.22 -0.50 8.12
N PHE A 102 12.96 -0.09 8.23
CA PHE A 102 12.63 1.25 8.69
C PHE A 102 12.89 1.46 10.16
N THR A 103 12.62 0.46 11.00
CA THR A 103 12.93 0.55 12.43
C THR A 103 14.43 0.75 12.65
N ALA A 104 15.29 0.08 11.87
CA ALA A 104 16.73 0.25 11.93
C ALA A 104 17.18 1.66 11.52
N GLU A 105 16.59 2.23 10.46
CA GLU A 105 16.90 3.59 9.98
C GLU A 105 16.61 4.66 11.04
N PHE A 106 15.52 4.51 11.81
CA PHE A 106 15.11 5.46 12.85
C PHE A 106 15.75 5.18 14.23
N GLY A 107 16.86 4.44 14.29
CA GLY A 107 17.62 4.20 15.51
C GLY A 107 17.07 3.10 16.42
N GLY A 108 16.08 2.32 15.97
CA GLY A 108 15.82 0.94 16.40
C GLY A 108 15.58 0.68 17.89
N GLY A 109 15.16 1.68 18.66
CA GLY A 109 15.06 1.58 20.12
C GLY A 109 13.76 0.96 20.64
N LYS A 110 13.81 0.29 21.80
CA LYS A 110 12.62 -0.16 22.55
C LYS A 110 11.61 0.97 22.78
N GLY A 111 12.07 2.21 22.94
CA GLY A 111 11.21 3.39 23.11
C GLY A 111 10.34 3.70 21.90
N LEU A 112 10.92 3.67 20.69
CA LEU A 112 10.16 3.87 19.44
C LEU A 112 9.08 2.81 19.28
N ARG A 113 9.41 1.55 19.55
CA ARG A 113 8.45 0.44 19.49
C ARG A 113 7.31 0.61 20.50
N LEU A 114 7.60 1.05 21.71
CA LEU A 114 6.58 1.33 22.72
C LEU A 114 5.63 2.46 22.29
N GLN A 115 6.15 3.51 21.66
CA GLN A 115 5.34 4.61 21.13
C GLN A 115 4.42 4.14 19.99
N LEU A 116 4.94 3.34 19.06
CA LEU A 116 4.16 2.75 17.97
C LEU A 116 3.04 1.84 18.52
N ASP A 117 3.37 0.96 19.49
CA ASP A 117 2.40 0.07 20.11
C ASP A 117 1.32 0.82 20.91
N GLN A 118 1.67 1.94 21.55
CA GLN A 118 0.69 2.81 22.19
C GLN A 118 -0.25 3.44 21.17
N ARG A 119 0.30 4.08 20.13
CA ARG A 119 -0.50 4.75 19.11
C ARG A 119 -1.40 3.77 18.34
N LEU A 120 -0.91 2.56 18.04
CA LEU A 120 -1.75 1.53 17.42
C LEU A 120 -2.90 1.11 18.33
N ARG A 121 -2.70 1.04 19.65
CA ARG A 121 -3.79 0.68 20.59
C ARG A 121 -4.91 1.72 20.56
N GLU A 122 -4.56 3.00 20.44
CA GLU A 122 -5.51 4.12 20.34
C GLU A 122 -6.28 4.06 19.01
N GLU A 123 -5.59 3.82 17.89
CA GLU A 123 -6.19 3.80 16.54
C GLU A 123 -6.79 2.43 16.14
N ARG A 124 -6.62 1.39 16.94
CA ARG A 124 -6.96 0.01 16.53
C ARG A 124 -8.42 -0.14 16.13
N ARG A 125 -9.32 0.52 16.87
CA ARG A 125 -10.77 0.35 16.70
C ARG A 125 -11.25 0.92 15.36
N SER A 126 -10.62 2.00 14.89
CA SER A 126 -10.91 2.61 13.59
C SER A 126 -10.21 1.88 12.44
N LEU A 127 -8.96 1.44 12.64
CA LEU A 127 -8.15 0.85 11.56
C LEU A 127 -8.46 -0.62 11.26
N PHE A 128 -8.78 -1.42 12.27
CA PHE A 128 -8.96 -2.87 12.07
C PHE A 128 -10.09 -3.22 11.09
N PRO A 129 -11.28 -2.57 11.14
CA PRO A 129 -12.35 -2.81 10.17
C PRO A 129 -11.96 -2.49 8.72
N LEU A 130 -11.06 -1.54 8.50
CA LEU A 130 -10.61 -1.17 7.15
C LEU A 130 -9.92 -2.31 6.41
N LEU A 131 -9.41 -3.31 7.12
CA LEU A 131 -8.78 -4.47 6.50
C LEU A 131 -9.79 -5.51 6.00
N ASP A 132 -11.09 -5.26 6.13
CA ASP A 132 -12.13 -6.18 5.68
C ASP A 132 -12.84 -5.68 4.42
N PRO A 133 -12.57 -6.28 3.24
CA PRO A 133 -13.16 -5.83 1.98
C PRO A 133 -14.69 -5.85 1.96
N ALA A 134 -15.33 -6.69 2.79
CA ALA A 134 -16.78 -6.76 2.88
C ALA A 134 -17.41 -5.44 3.39
N GLY A 135 -16.67 -4.66 4.19
CA GLY A 135 -17.12 -3.37 4.71
C GLY A 135 -16.85 -2.19 3.79
N ASP A 136 -16.17 -2.38 2.64
CA ASP A 136 -15.71 -1.27 1.79
C ASP A 136 -16.89 -0.40 1.29
N ARG A 137 -18.04 -1.01 0.96
CA ARG A 137 -19.22 -0.31 0.41
C ARG A 137 -19.96 0.57 1.41
N GLU A 138 -19.88 0.23 2.69
CA GLU A 138 -20.56 0.94 3.78
C GLU A 138 -19.62 1.93 4.49
N SER A 139 -18.34 1.93 4.10
CA SER A 139 -17.33 2.83 4.65
C SER A 139 -17.52 4.27 4.17
N GLU A 140 -17.18 5.22 5.03
CA GLU A 140 -16.96 6.63 4.63
C GLU A 140 -15.91 6.76 3.51
N LEU A 141 -15.00 5.79 3.37
CA LEU A 141 -13.98 5.73 2.33
C LEU A 141 -14.49 5.15 1.01
N ALA A 142 -15.75 4.67 0.92
CA ALA A 142 -16.26 3.90 -0.21
C ALA A 142 -15.97 4.51 -1.58
N PRO A 143 -16.15 5.83 -1.81
CA PRO A 143 -15.84 6.43 -3.10
C PRO A 143 -14.36 6.33 -3.50
N ALA A 144 -13.45 6.54 -2.53
CA ALA A 144 -12.02 6.44 -2.77
C ALA A 144 -11.55 4.99 -2.89
N LEU A 145 -12.18 4.07 -2.15
CA LEU A 145 -11.93 2.63 -2.27
C LEU A 145 -12.35 2.09 -3.64
N GLU A 146 -13.45 2.58 -4.21
CA GLU A 146 -13.87 2.24 -5.57
C GLU A 146 -12.81 2.64 -6.60
N ILE A 147 -12.18 3.82 -6.46
CA ILE A 147 -11.06 4.22 -7.32
C ILE A 147 -9.88 3.26 -7.18
N LEU A 148 -9.55 2.82 -5.95
CA LEU A 148 -8.51 1.82 -5.74
C LEU A 148 -8.87 0.44 -6.34
N HIS A 149 -10.13 0.03 -6.29
CA HIS A 149 -10.60 -1.20 -6.97
C HIS A 149 -10.46 -1.09 -8.49
N GLN A 150 -10.78 0.07 -9.08
CA GLN A 150 -10.56 0.34 -10.51
C GLN A 150 -9.07 0.33 -10.87
N ARG A 151 -8.21 0.89 -10.01
CA ARG A 151 -6.75 0.78 -10.16
C ARG A 151 -6.31 -0.68 -10.17
N SER A 152 -6.77 -1.49 -9.20
CA SER A 152 -6.46 -2.92 -9.11
C SER A 152 -6.90 -3.68 -10.37
N ALA A 153 -8.09 -3.39 -10.90
CA ALA A 153 -8.57 -3.98 -12.15
C ALA A 153 -7.68 -3.64 -13.36
N ARG A 154 -7.18 -2.40 -13.44
CA ARG A 154 -6.24 -1.96 -14.49
C ARG A 154 -4.83 -2.52 -14.28
N TRP A 155 -4.42 -2.76 -13.03
CA TRP A 155 -3.17 -3.41 -12.69
C TRP A 155 -3.17 -4.89 -13.03
N ALA A 156 -4.31 -5.59 -12.89
CA ALA A 156 -4.41 -7.04 -13.08
C ALA A 156 -3.71 -7.59 -14.35
N PRO A 157 -3.93 -7.06 -15.58
CA PRO A 157 -3.23 -7.54 -16.77
C PRO A 157 -1.72 -7.24 -16.75
N LEU A 158 -1.30 -6.14 -16.12
CA LEU A 158 0.12 -5.77 -15.98
C LEU A 158 0.83 -6.69 -14.99
N ILE A 159 0.19 -7.01 -13.88
CA ILE A 159 0.73 -7.94 -12.89
C ILE A 159 0.77 -9.36 -13.43
N ALA A 160 -0.22 -9.78 -14.22
CA ALA A 160 -0.17 -11.08 -14.88
C ALA A 160 1.06 -11.21 -15.79
N GLU A 161 1.38 -10.14 -16.54
CA GLU A 161 2.59 -10.09 -17.36
C GLU A 161 3.86 -10.08 -16.51
N LEU A 162 3.89 -9.32 -15.41
CA LEU A 162 5.01 -9.29 -14.48
C LEU A 162 5.29 -10.69 -13.89
N LYS A 163 4.25 -11.41 -13.48
CA LYS A 163 4.33 -12.80 -12.99
C LYS A 163 4.84 -13.76 -14.07
N ARG A 164 4.45 -13.56 -15.33
CA ARG A 164 4.95 -14.36 -16.46
C ARG A 164 6.45 -14.15 -16.67
N LEU A 165 6.92 -12.90 -16.57
CA LEU A 165 8.35 -12.57 -16.67
C LEU A 165 9.15 -13.16 -15.50
N GLU A 166 8.62 -13.08 -14.28
CA GLU A 166 9.22 -13.69 -13.08
C GLU A 166 9.35 -15.21 -13.26
N GLY A 167 8.27 -15.90 -13.65
CA GLY A 167 8.26 -17.35 -13.86
C GLY A 167 9.17 -17.81 -15.01
N ALA A 168 9.45 -16.92 -15.97
CA ALA A 168 10.40 -17.17 -17.05
C ALA A 168 11.86 -16.83 -16.69
N GLY A 169 12.14 -16.35 -15.46
CA GLY A 169 13.47 -15.93 -15.02
C GLY A 169 14.00 -14.69 -15.75
N ARG A 170 13.10 -13.84 -16.27
CA ARG A 170 13.45 -12.65 -17.06
C ARG A 170 13.51 -11.38 -16.23
N LEU A 171 13.13 -11.45 -14.96
CA LEU A 171 13.28 -10.36 -14.01
C LEU A 171 14.56 -10.53 -13.20
N THR A 172 15.25 -9.42 -12.92
CA THR A 172 16.42 -9.41 -12.04
C THR A 172 16.07 -9.47 -10.55
N GLN A 173 14.81 -9.23 -10.20
CA GLN A 173 14.26 -9.30 -8.85
C GLN A 173 12.89 -9.96 -8.87
N THR A 174 12.54 -10.64 -7.79
CA THR A 174 11.20 -11.18 -7.58
C THR A 174 10.19 -10.07 -7.32
N ILE A 175 8.91 -10.34 -7.56
CA ILE A 175 7.82 -9.42 -7.24
C ILE A 175 7.82 -9.09 -5.75
N ALA A 176 8.13 -10.06 -4.89
CA ALA A 176 8.23 -9.86 -3.45
C ALA A 176 9.37 -8.88 -3.06
N GLU A 177 10.49 -8.90 -3.78
CA GLU A 177 11.62 -7.97 -3.57
C GLU A 177 11.32 -6.57 -4.12
N MET A 178 10.56 -6.46 -5.21
CA MET A 178 10.15 -5.18 -5.77
C MET A 178 8.99 -4.52 -5.01
N ALA A 179 8.16 -5.30 -4.29
CA ALA A 179 6.96 -4.81 -3.60
C ALA A 179 7.20 -3.60 -2.67
N PRO A 180 8.25 -3.54 -1.83
CA PRO A 180 8.56 -2.35 -1.04
C PRO A 180 8.72 -1.08 -1.87
N SER A 181 9.26 -1.18 -3.09
CA SER A 181 9.44 -0.04 -4.00
C SER A 181 8.10 0.47 -4.54
N TYR A 182 7.19 -0.42 -4.92
CA TYR A 182 5.84 -0.03 -5.33
C TYR A 182 5.06 0.61 -4.18
N VAL A 183 5.15 0.03 -2.98
CA VAL A 183 4.53 0.60 -1.77
C VAL A 183 5.10 1.98 -1.46
N HIS A 184 6.43 2.14 -1.50
CA HIS A 184 7.09 3.42 -1.26
C HIS A 184 6.59 4.51 -2.22
N MET A 185 6.51 4.20 -3.52
CA MET A 185 6.02 5.15 -4.51
C MET A 185 4.54 5.49 -4.32
N PHE A 186 3.71 4.53 -3.92
CA PHE A 186 2.31 4.77 -3.57
C PHE A 186 2.19 5.72 -2.35
N VAL A 187 2.96 5.46 -1.29
CA VAL A 187 2.94 6.30 -0.08
C VAL A 187 3.46 7.71 -0.38
N ASN A 188 4.53 7.85 -1.18
CA ASN A 188 5.05 9.16 -1.60
C ASN A 188 4.02 10.01 -2.34
N ARG A 189 3.16 9.39 -3.15
CA ARG A 189 2.10 10.09 -3.88
C ARG A 189 0.91 10.44 -2.97
N MET A 190 0.64 9.63 -1.96
CA MET A 190 -0.45 9.85 -1.01
C MET A 190 -0.09 10.87 0.07
N ILE A 191 1.11 10.84 0.64
CA ILE A 191 1.48 11.58 1.85
C ILE A 191 2.28 12.86 1.51
N ARG A 192 1.78 14.02 1.97
CA ARG A 192 2.32 15.35 1.60
C ARG A 192 3.69 15.68 2.18
N ALA A 193 3.99 15.20 3.39
CA ALA A 193 5.20 15.56 4.13
C ALA A 193 5.64 14.40 5.02
N ALA A 194 6.93 14.37 5.37
CA ALA A 194 7.53 13.37 6.25
C ALA A 194 7.18 11.91 5.86
N ALA A 195 7.10 11.62 4.55
CA ALA A 195 6.70 10.31 4.01
C ALA A 195 7.43 9.15 4.70
N ARG A 196 8.73 9.32 4.95
CA ARG A 196 9.59 8.33 5.63
C ARG A 196 9.11 7.93 7.03
N ALA A 197 8.68 8.91 7.84
CA ALA A 197 8.15 8.66 9.18
C ALA A 197 6.73 8.06 9.12
N HIS A 198 5.91 8.51 8.17
CA HIS A 198 4.59 7.95 7.94
C HIS A 198 4.66 6.49 7.48
N GLU A 199 5.58 6.16 6.58
CA GLU A 199 5.85 4.80 6.12
C GLU A 199 6.22 3.87 7.28
N LEU A 200 7.10 4.30 8.20
CA LEU A 200 7.42 3.51 9.40
C LEU A 200 6.16 3.14 10.19
N VAL A 201 5.31 4.14 10.46
CA VAL A 201 4.09 3.94 11.25
C VAL A 201 3.08 3.07 10.48
N LEU A 202 2.90 3.30 9.16
CA LEU A 202 1.99 2.51 8.31
C LEU A 202 2.41 1.04 8.23
N TYR A 203 3.69 0.78 8.03
CA TYR A 203 4.22 -0.59 7.90
C TYR A 203 4.11 -1.35 9.22
N ASP A 204 4.44 -0.70 10.34
CA ASP A 204 4.28 -1.29 11.66
C ASP A 204 2.82 -1.61 11.97
N PHE A 205 1.91 -0.65 11.74
CA PHE A 205 0.48 -0.82 12.00
C PHE A 205 -0.12 -1.92 11.15
N LEU A 206 0.12 -1.89 9.83
CA LEU A 206 -0.43 -2.90 8.92
C LEU A 206 0.09 -4.30 9.26
N PHE A 207 1.38 -4.43 9.59
CA PHE A 207 1.96 -5.70 10.04
C PHE A 207 1.23 -6.24 11.28
N GLN A 208 1.09 -5.43 12.33
CA GLN A 208 0.44 -5.83 13.57
C GLN A 208 -1.04 -6.19 13.38
N LEU A 209 -1.77 -5.40 12.60
CA LEU A 209 -3.19 -5.64 12.31
C LEU A 209 -3.39 -6.95 11.53
N LEU A 210 -2.52 -7.26 10.57
CA LEU A 210 -2.57 -8.52 9.82
C LEU A 210 -2.17 -9.73 10.67
N GLU A 211 -1.20 -9.61 11.58
CA GLU A 211 -0.92 -10.68 12.56
C GLU A 211 -2.13 -10.96 13.44
N GLN A 212 -2.83 -9.92 13.88
CA GLN A 212 -4.07 -10.05 14.65
C GLN A 212 -5.19 -10.73 13.83
N ARG A 213 -5.40 -10.32 12.57
CA ARG A 213 -6.40 -10.95 11.67
C ARG A 213 -6.09 -12.44 11.47
N ALA A 214 -4.83 -12.79 11.24
CA ALA A 214 -4.40 -14.18 11.10
C ALA A 214 -4.56 -14.99 12.40
N ALA A 215 -4.27 -14.41 13.56
CA ALA A 215 -4.49 -15.06 14.86
C ALA A 215 -5.98 -15.32 15.12
N ARG A 216 -6.87 -14.38 14.78
CA ARG A 216 -8.33 -14.56 14.89
C ARG A 216 -8.85 -15.62 13.92
N ALA A 217 -8.38 -15.63 12.68
CA ALA A 217 -8.74 -16.64 11.69
C ALA A 217 -8.35 -18.06 12.16
N ARG A 218 -7.15 -18.22 12.74
CA ARG A 218 -6.72 -19.50 13.33
C ARG A 218 -7.62 -19.96 14.48
N LYS A 219 -7.92 -19.07 15.43
CA LYS A 219 -8.85 -19.38 16.54
C LYS A 219 -10.25 -19.71 16.03
N GLY A 220 -10.77 -18.93 15.09
CA GLY A 220 -12.06 -19.16 14.46
C GLY A 220 -12.12 -20.42 13.58
N ALA A 221 -11.00 -20.91 13.06
CA ALA A 221 -10.91 -22.19 12.35
C ALA A 221 -10.77 -23.40 13.30
N LEU A 222 -10.18 -23.21 14.48
CA LEU A 222 -10.06 -24.23 15.53
C LEU A 222 -11.39 -24.47 16.28
N THR A 223 -12.29 -23.48 16.32
CA THR A 223 -13.56 -23.57 17.08
C THR A 223 -14.63 -24.47 16.42
N PRO A 224 -14.84 -24.44 15.08
CA PRO A 224 -15.74 -25.38 14.38
C PRO A 224 -15.29 -26.83 14.48
N ALA A 225 -13.97 -27.09 14.45
CA ALA A 225 -13.39 -28.43 14.45
C ALA A 225 -13.56 -29.18 15.79
N LEU A 226 -13.66 -28.45 16.91
CA LEU A 226 -13.99 -29.04 18.21
C LEU A 226 -15.47 -29.43 18.31
N SER A 227 -16.36 -28.62 17.73
CA SER A 227 -17.81 -28.87 17.76
C SER A 227 -18.30 -30.03 16.85
N GLN A 228 -17.48 -30.48 15.89
CA GLN A 228 -17.74 -31.69 15.09
C GLN A 228 -17.23 -32.95 15.78
N ARG A 229 -16.03 -32.90 16.40
CA ARG A 229 -15.49 -34.03 17.16
C ARG A 229 -16.31 -34.34 18.43
N GLU A 230 -16.89 -33.33 19.07
CA GLU A 230 -17.77 -33.54 20.23
C GLU A 230 -19.12 -34.17 19.84
N ARG A 231 -19.63 -33.91 18.63
CA ARG A 231 -20.87 -34.55 18.13
C ARG A 231 -20.66 -35.98 17.64
N GLU A 232 -19.48 -36.29 17.11
CA GLU A 232 -19.11 -37.65 16.70
C GLU A 232 -18.77 -38.54 17.91
N GLN A 233 -18.35 -37.97 19.05
CA GLN A 233 -18.09 -38.73 20.30
C GLN A 233 -19.33 -38.94 21.19
N GLU A 234 -20.44 -38.23 20.96
CA GLU A 234 -21.73 -38.46 21.66
C GLU A 234 -22.65 -39.45 20.91
N SER A 235 -22.21 -40.01 19.78
CA SER A 235 -23.01 -40.92 18.93
C SER A 235 -22.56 -42.39 18.95
N ASP A 236 -21.57 -42.74 19.78
CA ASP A 236 -21.11 -44.12 20.07
C ASP A 236 -21.39 -44.49 21.54
#